data_AF-A0A9P1IEF0-F1
#
_entry.id   AF-A0A9P1IEF0-F1
#
_cell.length_a   1.000
_cell.length_b   1.000
_cell.length_c   1.000
_cell.angle_alpha   90.00
_cell.angle_beta   90.00
_cell.angle_gamma   90.00
#
_symmetry.space_group_name_H-M   'P 1'
#
loop_
_entity.id
_entity.type
_entity.pdbx_description
1 polymer ?
#
loop_
_entity_poly.entity_id
_entity_poly.type
_entity_poly.pdbx_seq_one_letter_code
_entity_poly.pdbx_strand_id
1 'polypeptide(L)'
;MILLYCIRAIMGTSTEFGKVRIMHKGTAFFKKTENIRIPWSNQNPINLSDVYQTNSEDLSDVYQTNFEKRKSFLEDAKNARQSLLNASKQMDNKLFYEKITIEAFCPNIERVGSSGDGGKFVCNPELSRKGCILLSLGLNNQITFEEDFQNRTKLKCKLFGIDVSQQNDMTLKSYKNIGGKAYVGEIGKNYPIAKLLDESSKKQADFLKIDIEGAEHYALIPFLKNNFVCQIFLEIHYTPTQQMKLMSQIANLGFRLFNFEPNPLCPQCCEYSYINELCMDEYNVVLLSYRVPLDFF
;
A
#
# COMPACT_ATOMS: atom_id res chain seq x y z
N MET A 1 -4.54 -13.99 55.05
CA MET A 1 -3.95 -12.82 54.38
C MET A 1 -4.89 -12.46 53.22
N ILE A 2 -5.55 -11.30 53.14
CA ILE A 2 -5.00 -9.92 53.10
C ILE A 2 -4.11 -9.76 51.85
N LEU A 3 -4.28 -8.83 50.89
CA LEU A 3 -5.31 -7.85 50.46
C LEU A 3 -4.92 -7.40 49.01
N LEU A 4 -5.65 -6.65 48.17
CA LEU A 4 -6.99 -6.03 48.20
C LEU A 4 -7.60 -5.99 46.77
N TYR A 5 -8.93 -5.95 46.71
CA TYR A 5 -9.83 -5.52 45.63
C TYR A 5 -9.50 -4.16 44.96
N CYS A 6 -9.92 -3.99 43.68
CA CYS A 6 -10.99 -3.03 43.32
C CYS A 6 -11.35 -3.02 41.81
N ILE A 7 -12.49 -3.62 41.48
CA ILE A 7 -13.32 -3.21 40.33
C ILE A 7 -14.67 -2.75 40.88
N ARG A 8 -15.03 -1.49 40.64
CA ARG A 8 -16.42 -0.98 40.65
C ARG A 8 -16.67 -0.43 39.24
N ALA A 9 -17.50 -1.06 38.42
CA ALA A 9 -18.96 -1.14 38.51
C ALA A 9 -19.65 0.19 38.15
N ILE A 10 -20.21 0.22 36.94
CA ILE A 10 -21.46 0.90 36.65
C ILE A 10 -22.44 -0.19 36.22
N MET A 11 -23.52 -0.36 36.97
CA MET A 11 -24.62 -1.28 36.63
C MET A 11 -25.58 -0.57 35.66
N GLY A 12 -26.15 -1.31 34.71
CA GLY A 12 -27.06 -0.75 33.71
C GLY A 12 -27.81 -1.81 32.91
N THR A 13 -28.65 -2.60 33.58
CA THR A 13 -29.82 -3.34 33.05
C THR A 13 -29.64 -4.30 31.85
N SER A 14 -29.92 -5.61 32.11
CA SER A 14 -30.67 -6.57 31.27
C SER A 14 -30.15 -6.88 29.83
N THR A 15 -30.16 -8.11 29.30
CA THR A 15 -30.97 -9.32 29.56
C THR A 15 -30.16 -10.61 29.34
N GLU A 16 -30.73 -11.76 29.71
CA GLU A 16 -30.12 -13.10 29.63
C GLU A 16 -29.72 -13.57 28.21
N PHE A 17 -28.68 -14.41 28.15
CA PHE A 17 -28.28 -15.14 26.95
C PHE A 17 -29.23 -16.30 26.64
N GLY A 18 -30.08 -16.14 25.63
CA GLY A 18 -30.93 -17.21 25.08
C GLY A 18 -30.15 -18.21 24.21
N LYS A 19 -30.39 -19.50 24.43
CA LYS A 19 -29.75 -20.63 23.72
C LYS A 19 -29.96 -20.57 22.20
N VAL A 20 -28.89 -20.68 21.42
CA VAL A 20 -28.98 -20.94 19.97
C VAL A 20 -29.53 -22.36 19.75
N ARG A 21 -30.71 -22.46 19.16
CA ARG A 21 -31.31 -23.73 18.70
C ARG A 21 -31.54 -23.64 17.20
N ILE A 22 -30.78 -24.42 16.43
CA ILE A 22 -30.89 -24.46 14.98
C ILE A 22 -32.25 -25.07 14.61
N MET A 23 -33.10 -24.32 13.91
CA MET A 23 -34.26 -24.87 13.21
C MET A 23 -34.37 -24.28 11.80
N HIS A 24 -34.64 -25.17 10.86
CA HIS A 24 -34.77 -24.91 9.43
C HIS A 24 -36.24 -24.63 9.05
N LYS A 25 -36.44 -24.13 7.83
CA LYS A 25 -37.73 -23.76 7.16
C LYS A 25 -38.29 -22.41 7.59
N GLY A 26 -38.57 -21.57 6.61
CA GLY A 26 -39.01 -20.20 6.80
C GLY A 26 -40.46 -19.95 6.37
N THR A 27 -40.90 -18.72 6.62
CA THR A 27 -41.97 -17.99 5.91
C THR A 27 -41.82 -16.52 6.28
N ALA A 28 -42.08 -15.60 5.35
CA ALA A 28 -41.81 -14.18 5.55
C ALA A 28 -42.88 -13.49 6.41
N PHE A 29 -42.46 -12.57 7.27
CA PHE A 29 -43.32 -11.51 7.82
C PHE A 29 -42.51 -10.21 7.92
N PHE A 30 -42.76 -9.27 7.00
CA PHE A 30 -42.22 -7.92 7.07
C PHE A 30 -42.92 -7.15 8.21
N LYS A 31 -42.14 -6.51 9.08
CA LYS A 31 -42.64 -5.52 10.04
C LYS A 31 -42.23 -4.12 9.59
N LYS A 32 -43.23 -3.25 9.49
CA LYS A 32 -43.17 -1.88 8.94
C LYS A 32 -42.31 -0.97 9.84
N THR A 33 -41.33 -0.28 9.26
CA THR A 33 -40.64 0.87 9.85
C THR A 33 -40.77 2.10 8.96
N GLU A 34 -40.71 3.27 9.57
CA GLU A 34 -41.26 4.51 9.00
C GLU A 34 -40.24 5.33 8.17
N ASN A 35 -40.78 6.32 7.44
CA ASN A 35 -40.11 7.02 6.36
C ASN A 35 -38.91 7.87 6.79
N ILE A 36 -37.73 7.58 6.23
CA ILE A 36 -36.65 8.56 6.07
C ILE A 36 -36.64 9.00 4.60
N ARG A 37 -36.99 10.27 4.35
CA ARG A 37 -36.93 10.85 2.99
C ARG A 37 -35.51 11.26 2.64
N ILE A 38 -34.91 10.63 1.62
CA ILE A 38 -33.67 11.07 0.98
C ILE A 38 -34.05 11.73 -0.36
N PRO A 39 -33.72 13.00 -0.62
CA PRO A 39 -34.30 13.76 -1.74
C PRO A 39 -33.44 13.73 -3.02
N TRP A 40 -33.30 12.56 -3.67
CA TRP A 40 -32.85 12.48 -5.07
C TRP A 40 -33.57 11.32 -5.79
N SER A 41 -34.69 11.63 -6.46
CA SER A 41 -35.35 10.70 -7.39
C SER A 41 -35.91 11.48 -8.58
N ASN A 42 -35.07 11.63 -9.62
CA ASN A 42 -35.48 12.00 -10.98
C ASN A 42 -34.34 11.63 -11.96
N GLN A 43 -33.84 10.41 -11.82
CA GLN A 43 -33.07 9.73 -12.85
C GLN A 43 -33.78 8.42 -13.14
N ASN A 44 -34.02 8.14 -14.42
CA ASN A 44 -34.57 6.86 -14.86
C ASN A 44 -33.66 5.73 -14.36
N PRO A 45 -34.22 4.53 -14.05
CA PRO A 45 -33.39 3.40 -13.67
C PRO A 45 -32.38 3.13 -14.79
N ILE A 46 -31.09 3.24 -14.46
CA ILE A 46 -30.00 2.88 -15.38
C ILE A 46 -30.13 1.38 -15.62
N ASN A 47 -30.42 1.01 -16.86
CA ASN A 47 -30.58 -0.38 -17.23
C ASN A 47 -29.19 -1.04 -17.17
N LEU A 48 -29.05 -2.12 -16.38
CA LEU A 48 -27.76 -2.77 -16.14
C LEU A 48 -27.16 -3.39 -17.42
N SER A 49 -27.95 -3.60 -18.47
CA SER A 49 -27.48 -3.95 -19.82
C SER A 49 -26.65 -2.87 -20.50
N ASP A 50 -26.88 -1.60 -20.15
CA ASP A 50 -26.36 -0.46 -20.91
C ASP A 50 -24.98 0.00 -20.40
N VAL A 51 -24.50 -0.61 -19.30
CA VAL A 51 -23.19 -0.36 -18.67
C VAL A 51 -22.15 -1.41 -19.07
N TYR A 52 -22.57 -2.60 -19.54
CA TYR A 52 -21.69 -3.72 -19.88
C TYR A 52 -21.71 -4.06 -21.37
N GLN A 53 -21.07 -3.20 -22.19
CA GLN A 53 -20.55 -3.58 -23.50
C GLN A 53 -19.08 -4.03 -23.41
N THR A 54 -18.80 -4.93 -22.45
CA THR A 54 -17.60 -5.77 -22.45
C THR A 54 -18.05 -7.22 -22.57
N ASN A 55 -17.41 -7.99 -23.44
CA ASN A 55 -17.84 -9.35 -23.74
C ASN A 55 -17.82 -10.22 -22.47
N SER A 56 -18.89 -10.97 -22.23
CA SER A 56 -19.00 -11.85 -21.05
C SER A 56 -17.93 -12.94 -21.01
N GLU A 57 -17.41 -13.33 -22.19
CA GLU A 57 -16.37 -14.35 -22.36
C GLU A 57 -15.00 -13.86 -21.86
N ASP A 58 -14.59 -12.63 -22.22
CA ASP A 58 -13.34 -12.01 -21.72
C ASP A 58 -13.32 -11.90 -20.19
N LEU A 59 -14.47 -11.55 -19.59
CA LEU A 59 -14.59 -11.47 -18.14
C LEU A 59 -14.41 -12.84 -17.48
N SER A 60 -15.06 -13.90 -18.00
CA SER A 60 -14.89 -15.26 -17.44
C SER A 60 -13.45 -15.75 -17.51
N ASP A 61 -12.74 -15.48 -18.61
CA ASP A 61 -11.36 -15.94 -18.79
C ASP A 61 -10.37 -15.21 -17.86
N VAL A 62 -10.57 -13.90 -17.64
CA VAL A 62 -9.79 -13.14 -16.64
C VAL A 62 -10.06 -13.64 -15.22
N TYR A 63 -11.31 -13.96 -14.86
CA TYR A 63 -11.63 -14.53 -13.55
C TYR A 63 -11.01 -15.92 -13.35
N GLN A 64 -11.11 -16.82 -14.34
CA GLN A 64 -10.50 -18.16 -14.28
C GLN A 64 -8.97 -18.09 -14.18
N THR A 65 -8.34 -17.23 -14.98
CA THR A 65 -6.88 -17.03 -14.96
C THR A 65 -6.40 -16.52 -13.61
N ASN A 66 -7.10 -15.54 -13.01
CA ASN A 66 -6.78 -15.04 -11.68
C ASN A 66 -7.03 -16.09 -10.58
N PHE A 67 -8.07 -16.93 -10.72
CA PHE A 67 -8.36 -18.00 -9.78
C PHE A 67 -7.25 -19.07 -9.75
N GLU A 68 -6.87 -19.63 -10.90
CA GLU A 68 -5.82 -20.66 -10.96
C GLU A 68 -4.44 -20.10 -10.56
N LYS A 69 -4.12 -18.85 -10.94
CA LYS A 69 -2.92 -18.15 -10.46
C LYS A 69 -2.92 -18.02 -8.94
N ARG A 70 -4.03 -17.59 -8.33
CA ARG A 70 -4.18 -17.47 -6.87
C ARG A 70 -4.05 -18.82 -6.17
N LYS A 71 -4.66 -19.88 -6.71
CA LYS A 71 -4.60 -21.25 -6.18
C LYS A 71 -3.17 -21.78 -6.16
N SER A 72 -2.46 -21.72 -7.29
CA SER A 72 -1.03 -22.08 -7.38
C SER A 72 -0.17 -21.29 -6.38
N PHE A 73 -0.43 -19.97 -6.26
CA PHE A 73 0.27 -19.13 -5.29
C PHE A 73 0.03 -19.54 -3.83
N LEU A 74 -1.21 -19.93 -3.47
CA LEU A 74 -1.55 -20.41 -2.13
C LEU A 74 -0.94 -21.79 -1.81
N GLU A 75 -0.93 -22.72 -2.76
CA GLU A 75 -0.35 -24.06 -2.60
C GLU A 75 1.16 -24.00 -2.27
N ASP A 76 1.90 -23.12 -2.95
CA ASP A 76 3.34 -22.92 -2.74
C ASP A 76 3.68 -21.90 -1.61
N ALA A 77 2.69 -21.15 -1.08
CA ALA A 77 2.93 -20.05 -0.14
C ALA A 77 3.72 -20.43 1.13
N LYS A 78 3.64 -21.68 1.59
CA LYS A 78 4.43 -22.17 2.74
C LYS A 78 5.92 -22.34 2.37
N ASN A 79 6.17 -22.91 1.20
CA ASN A 79 7.53 -23.15 0.72
C ASN A 79 8.22 -21.83 0.39
N ALA A 80 7.54 -20.93 -0.34
CA ALA A 80 8.03 -19.60 -0.66
C ALA A 80 8.49 -18.82 0.59
N ARG A 81 7.65 -18.76 1.65
CA ARG A 81 8.02 -18.15 2.95
C ARG A 81 9.29 -18.77 3.53
N GLN A 82 9.38 -20.10 3.57
CA GLN A 82 10.50 -20.80 4.17
C GLN A 82 11.80 -20.61 3.37
N SER A 83 11.73 -20.63 2.04
CA SER A 83 12.86 -20.36 1.15
C SER A 83 13.36 -18.92 1.30
N LEU A 84 12.45 -17.93 1.34
CA LEU A 84 12.79 -16.54 1.57
C LEU A 84 13.44 -16.32 2.96
N LEU A 85 12.86 -16.90 4.01
CA LEU A 85 13.40 -16.86 5.39
C LEU A 85 14.77 -17.55 5.53
N ASN A 86 15.03 -18.59 4.74
CA ASN A 86 16.32 -19.27 4.74
C ASN A 86 17.37 -18.50 3.93
N ALA A 87 16.97 -17.80 2.87
CA ALA A 87 17.85 -16.91 2.11
C ALA A 87 18.19 -15.63 2.89
N SER A 88 17.24 -15.06 3.63
CA SER A 88 17.46 -13.84 4.42
C SER A 88 18.49 -13.97 5.54
N LYS A 89 18.75 -15.21 5.99
CA LYS A 89 19.75 -15.56 7.01
C LYS A 89 21.17 -15.73 6.44
N GLN A 90 21.31 -15.65 5.11
CA GLN A 90 22.58 -15.73 4.40
C GLN A 90 23.04 -14.31 4.05
N MET A 91 24.35 -14.11 3.94
CA MET A 91 24.95 -12.81 3.58
C MET A 91 25.04 -12.63 2.05
N ASP A 92 24.04 -13.10 1.33
CA ASP A 92 23.96 -13.09 -0.14
C ASP A 92 22.65 -12.44 -0.60
N ASN A 93 22.74 -11.18 -1.02
CA ASN A 93 21.60 -10.42 -1.54
C ASN A 93 21.07 -11.00 -2.85
N LYS A 94 21.92 -11.54 -3.72
CA LYS A 94 21.46 -12.12 -4.98
C LYS A 94 20.59 -13.34 -4.72
N LEU A 95 21.06 -14.26 -3.88
CA LEU A 95 20.29 -15.44 -3.46
C LEU A 95 18.99 -15.04 -2.74
N PHE A 96 19.03 -13.98 -1.91
CA PHE A 96 17.83 -13.44 -1.27
C PHE A 96 16.80 -12.96 -2.29
N TYR A 97 17.19 -12.08 -3.22
CA TYR A 97 16.31 -11.56 -4.28
C TYR A 97 15.74 -12.68 -5.16
N GLU A 98 16.52 -13.72 -5.47
CA GLU A 98 16.05 -14.92 -6.18
C GLU A 98 14.96 -15.73 -5.45
N LYS A 99 14.69 -15.49 -4.16
CA LYS A 99 13.59 -16.12 -3.41
C LYS A 99 12.42 -15.18 -3.12
N ILE A 100 12.52 -13.90 -3.49
CA ILE A 100 11.41 -12.96 -3.35
C ILE A 100 10.35 -13.30 -4.40
N THR A 101 9.09 -13.35 -3.98
CA THR A 101 7.94 -13.52 -4.88
C THR A 101 6.83 -12.57 -4.45
N ILE A 102 6.07 -12.07 -5.42
CA ILE A 102 4.97 -11.14 -5.17
C ILE A 102 3.84 -11.80 -4.37
N GLU A 103 3.14 -11.01 -3.58
CA GLU A 103 1.98 -11.40 -2.80
C GLU A 103 0.65 -10.96 -3.45
N ALA A 104 0.72 -9.90 -4.27
CA ALA A 104 -0.42 -9.27 -4.91
C ALA A 104 -0.15 -9.04 -6.40
N PHE A 105 -1.19 -9.20 -7.22
CA PHE A 105 -1.15 -8.97 -8.66
C PHE A 105 -1.84 -7.66 -9.02
N CYS A 106 -1.08 -6.71 -9.55
CA CYS A 106 -1.62 -5.51 -10.17
C CYS A 106 -1.83 -5.76 -11.68
N PRO A 107 -3.05 -5.56 -12.23
CA PRO A 107 -3.32 -5.82 -13.65
C PRO A 107 -2.78 -4.74 -14.59
N ASN A 108 -2.67 -3.49 -14.12
CA ASN A 108 -2.00 -2.39 -14.83
C ASN A 108 -0.86 -1.85 -13.97
N ILE A 109 0.32 -2.45 -14.10
CA ILE A 109 1.54 -1.96 -13.43
C ILE A 109 2.38 -1.15 -14.41
N GLU A 110 2.78 0.04 -13.99
CA GLU A 110 3.52 0.98 -14.83
C GLU A 110 4.87 1.32 -14.21
N ARG A 111 5.95 1.25 -14.99
CA ARG A 111 7.28 1.73 -14.55
C ARG A 111 7.34 3.25 -14.76
N VAL A 112 7.48 4.00 -13.66
CA VAL A 112 7.37 5.46 -13.60
C VAL A 112 8.76 6.07 -13.38
N GLY A 113 9.12 7.08 -14.16
CA GLY A 113 10.41 7.78 -14.08
C GLY A 113 11.51 7.17 -14.98
N SER A 114 12.77 7.52 -14.67
CA SER A 114 13.97 7.09 -15.41
C SER A 114 13.99 5.57 -15.65
N SER A 115 14.39 5.10 -16.85
CA SER A 115 14.38 3.68 -17.24
C SER A 115 15.37 2.76 -16.52
N GLY A 116 16.18 3.31 -15.60
CA GLY A 116 17.05 2.58 -14.70
C GLY A 116 16.84 3.08 -13.28
N ASP A 117 17.94 3.46 -12.63
CA ASP A 117 17.96 3.99 -11.25
C ASP A 117 16.99 5.17 -11.04
N GLY A 118 16.40 5.24 -9.84
CA GLY A 118 15.39 6.24 -9.44
C GLY A 118 13.96 6.05 -9.99
N GLY A 119 13.75 5.19 -11.01
CA GLY A 119 12.42 4.83 -11.49
C GLY A 119 11.76 3.75 -10.61
N LYS A 120 10.45 3.85 -10.35
CA LYS A 120 9.72 2.91 -9.49
C LYS A 120 8.48 2.35 -10.20
N PHE A 121 8.04 1.14 -9.85
CA PHE A 121 6.79 0.58 -10.38
C PHE A 121 5.58 1.00 -9.54
N VAL A 122 4.55 1.52 -10.22
CA VAL A 122 3.31 2.03 -9.60
C VAL A 122 2.13 1.20 -10.10
N CYS A 123 1.23 0.83 -9.20
CA CYS A 123 0.01 0.14 -9.60
C CYS A 123 -1.06 1.15 -10.03
N ASN A 124 -1.45 1.07 -11.29
CA ASN A 124 -2.57 1.78 -11.93
C ASN A 124 -2.71 3.28 -11.54
N PRO A 125 -1.67 4.10 -11.77
CA PRO A 125 -1.64 5.50 -11.36
C PRO A 125 -2.79 6.34 -11.95
N GLU A 126 -3.35 5.98 -13.11
CA GLU A 126 -4.49 6.70 -13.68
C GLU A 126 -5.72 6.72 -12.74
N LEU A 127 -5.94 5.66 -11.95
CA LEU A 127 -7.08 5.58 -11.02
C LEU A 127 -6.98 6.51 -9.82
N SER A 128 -5.84 7.17 -9.61
CA SER A 128 -5.64 8.15 -8.54
C SER A 128 -6.78 9.17 -8.45
N ARG A 129 -7.23 9.47 -7.22
CA ARG A 129 -8.29 10.43 -6.95
C ARG A 129 -7.81 11.87 -7.15
N LYS A 130 -8.70 12.78 -7.57
CA LYS A 130 -8.35 14.21 -7.65
C LYS A 130 -7.98 14.76 -6.28
N GLY A 131 -6.79 15.34 -6.16
CA GLY A 131 -6.24 15.85 -4.91
C GLY A 131 -5.56 14.79 -4.04
N CYS A 132 -5.13 13.68 -4.63
CA CYS A 132 -4.23 12.68 -4.04
C CYS A 132 -2.92 13.32 -3.54
N ILE A 133 -2.30 12.69 -2.55
CA ILE A 133 -1.02 13.13 -1.97
C ILE A 133 0.07 12.11 -2.30
N LEU A 134 1.13 12.59 -2.94
CA LEU A 134 2.42 11.89 -3.04
C LEU A 134 3.41 12.55 -2.08
N LEU A 135 3.90 11.78 -1.11
CA LEU A 135 5.09 12.12 -0.34
C LEU A 135 6.30 11.50 -1.06
N SER A 136 7.32 12.29 -1.38
CA SER A 136 8.56 11.79 -1.97
C SER A 136 9.77 12.16 -1.11
N LEU A 137 10.49 11.14 -0.65
CA LEU A 137 11.63 11.28 0.24
C LEU A 137 12.87 10.85 -0.54
N GLY A 138 13.88 11.72 -0.57
CA GLY A 138 15.04 11.60 -1.46
C GLY A 138 14.73 12.15 -2.84
N LEU A 139 14.96 13.45 -3.04
CA LEU A 139 14.82 14.08 -4.35
C LEU A 139 16.16 14.13 -5.08
N ASN A 140 17.26 14.47 -4.38
CA ASN A 140 18.63 14.54 -4.89
C ASN A 140 18.80 15.18 -6.30
N ASN A 141 18.01 16.22 -6.60
CA ASN A 141 17.88 16.87 -7.93
C ASN A 141 17.40 15.97 -9.09
N GLN A 142 16.88 14.79 -8.78
CA GLN A 142 16.31 13.80 -9.69
C GLN A 142 14.79 13.70 -9.48
N ILE A 143 14.02 14.40 -10.31
CA ILE A 143 12.55 14.50 -10.17
C ILE A 143 11.79 13.79 -11.30
N THR A 144 12.47 12.91 -12.06
CA THR A 144 11.88 12.24 -13.24
C THR A 144 10.75 11.31 -12.86
N PHE A 145 10.81 10.65 -11.69
CA PHE A 145 9.70 9.90 -11.13
C PHE A 145 8.48 10.80 -10.94
N GLU A 146 8.65 11.96 -10.30
CA GLU A 146 7.54 12.85 -9.97
C GLU A 146 6.92 13.54 -11.18
N GLU A 147 7.73 13.95 -12.17
CA GLU A 147 7.25 14.49 -13.44
C GLU A 147 6.41 13.46 -14.20
N ASP A 148 6.91 12.23 -14.32
CA ASP A 148 6.27 11.14 -15.07
C ASP A 148 5.08 10.50 -14.30
N PHE A 149 5.10 10.58 -12.96
CA PHE A 149 3.97 10.27 -12.08
C PHE A 149 2.84 11.30 -12.28
N GLN A 150 3.16 12.59 -12.29
CA GLN A 150 2.18 13.65 -12.53
C GLN A 150 1.61 13.61 -13.95
N ASN A 151 2.39 13.16 -14.93
CA ASN A 151 1.91 12.85 -16.28
C ASN A 151 0.82 11.75 -16.26
N ARG A 152 1.12 10.56 -15.72
CA ARG A 152 0.16 9.43 -15.65
C ARG A 152 -1.08 9.73 -14.82
N THR A 153 -0.91 10.40 -13.68
CA THR A 153 -2.05 10.81 -12.84
C THR A 153 -2.82 12.00 -13.41
N LYS A 154 -2.42 12.56 -14.58
CA LYS A 154 -3.08 13.70 -15.24
C LYS A 154 -3.17 14.94 -14.33
N LEU A 155 -2.06 15.26 -13.65
CA LEU A 155 -1.89 16.34 -12.67
C LEU A 155 -2.90 16.30 -11.50
N LYS A 156 -3.44 15.12 -11.16
CA LYS A 156 -4.42 14.98 -10.07
C LYS A 156 -3.80 15.14 -8.69
N CYS A 157 -2.54 14.77 -8.48
CA CYS A 157 -1.94 14.77 -7.16
C CYS A 157 -1.25 16.08 -6.80
N LYS A 158 -1.05 16.28 -5.49
CA LYS A 158 -0.16 17.27 -4.90
C LYS A 158 1.06 16.56 -4.35
N LEU A 159 2.23 17.13 -4.63
CA LEU A 159 3.52 16.50 -4.34
C LEU A 159 4.22 17.21 -3.19
N PHE A 160 4.71 16.46 -2.22
CA PHE A 160 5.46 16.95 -1.07
C PHE A 160 6.79 16.21 -1.06
N GLY A 161 7.81 16.86 -1.60
CA GLY A 161 9.14 16.31 -1.76
C GLY A 161 10.07 16.78 -0.64
N ILE A 162 10.96 15.93 -0.15
CA ILE A 162 11.98 16.31 0.82
C ILE A 162 13.33 15.66 0.51
N ASP A 163 14.38 16.41 0.79
CA ASP A 163 15.77 15.96 0.67
C ASP A 163 16.63 16.53 1.80
N VAL A 164 17.75 15.90 2.10
CA VAL A 164 18.74 16.43 3.05
C VAL A 164 19.41 17.72 2.52
N SER A 165 19.53 17.85 1.19
CA SER A 165 20.14 18.98 0.51
C SER A 165 19.12 19.91 -0.15
N GLN A 166 19.46 21.20 -0.20
CA GLN A 166 18.70 22.17 -0.98
C GLN A 166 18.74 21.80 -2.48
N GLN A 167 17.57 21.68 -3.08
CA GLN A 167 17.42 21.44 -4.52
C GLN A 167 17.79 22.71 -5.31
N ASN A 168 18.38 22.55 -6.49
CA ASN A 168 18.78 23.68 -7.35
C ASN A 168 17.56 24.38 -7.98
N ASP A 169 17.74 25.61 -8.46
CA ASP A 169 16.66 26.46 -8.98
C ASP A 169 15.89 25.85 -10.16
N MET A 170 16.56 25.07 -11.03
CA MET A 170 15.91 24.39 -12.15
C MET A 170 15.02 23.26 -11.64
N THR A 171 15.53 22.41 -10.74
CA THR A 171 14.76 21.36 -10.06
C THR A 171 13.55 21.97 -9.34
N LEU A 172 13.74 23.01 -8.52
CA LEU A 172 12.67 23.68 -7.79
C LEU A 172 11.58 24.23 -8.72
N LYS A 173 11.99 24.84 -9.84
CA LYS A 173 11.07 25.38 -10.84
C LYS A 173 10.24 24.28 -11.51
N SER A 174 10.88 23.21 -11.98
CA SER A 174 10.19 22.06 -12.57
C SER A 174 9.26 21.36 -11.57
N TYR A 175 9.73 21.10 -10.35
CA TYR A 175 8.94 20.50 -9.29
C TYR A 175 7.70 21.33 -8.93
N LYS A 176 7.83 22.66 -8.91
CA LYS A 176 6.70 23.58 -8.71
C LYS A 176 5.73 23.57 -9.89
N ASN A 177 6.21 23.46 -11.13
CA ASN A 177 5.36 23.43 -12.33
C ASN A 177 4.46 22.20 -12.36
N ILE A 178 4.91 21.06 -11.85
CA ILE A 178 4.09 19.84 -11.69
C ILE A 178 3.24 19.84 -10.41
N GLY A 179 3.13 20.97 -9.69
CA GLY A 179 2.29 21.10 -8.49
C GLY A 179 2.95 20.61 -7.20
N GLY A 180 4.27 20.43 -7.19
CA GLY A 180 5.05 20.02 -6.03
C GLY A 180 5.55 21.14 -5.13
N LYS A 181 5.76 20.81 -3.86
CA LYS A 181 6.49 21.60 -2.87
C LYS A 181 7.71 20.81 -2.41
N ALA A 182 8.90 21.39 -2.52
CA ALA A 182 10.14 20.81 -2.02
C ALA A 182 10.51 21.39 -0.64
N TYR A 183 10.99 20.54 0.25
CA TYR A 183 11.43 20.85 1.60
C TYR A 183 12.86 20.35 1.82
N VAL A 184 13.56 20.92 2.81
CA VAL A 184 14.89 20.48 3.22
C VAL A 184 14.83 19.90 4.63
N GLY A 185 15.39 18.71 4.82
CA GLY A 185 15.44 18.01 6.11
C GLY A 185 15.93 16.57 5.99
N GLU A 186 16.56 16.09 7.06
CA GLU A 186 17.13 14.74 7.17
C GLU A 186 16.09 13.83 7.84
N ILE A 187 15.50 12.94 7.04
CA ILE A 187 14.44 12.03 7.50
C ILE A 187 14.97 11.11 8.61
N GLY A 188 14.18 10.97 9.68
CA GLY A 188 14.52 10.12 10.82
C GLY A 188 15.51 10.75 11.82
N LYS A 189 15.96 11.99 11.58
CA LYS A 189 16.82 12.76 12.50
C LYS A 189 16.21 14.09 12.92
N ASN A 190 16.14 15.07 12.00
CA ASN A 190 15.55 16.38 12.29
C ASN A 190 14.20 16.60 11.59
N TYR A 191 13.79 15.69 10.71
CA TYR A 191 12.50 15.76 10.01
C TYR A 191 11.75 14.41 10.09
N PRO A 192 10.59 14.33 10.75
CA PRO A 192 9.76 13.13 10.73
C PRO A 192 8.85 13.13 9.48
N ILE A 193 8.60 11.96 8.89
CA ILE A 193 7.73 11.80 7.71
C ILE A 193 6.33 12.41 7.94
N ALA A 194 5.81 12.29 9.16
CA ALA A 194 4.51 12.86 9.55
C ALA A 194 4.42 14.39 9.35
N LYS A 195 5.51 15.13 9.58
CA LYS A 195 5.54 16.59 9.36
C LYS A 195 5.33 16.93 7.88
N LEU A 196 5.87 16.12 6.96
CA LEU A 196 5.67 16.31 5.52
C LEU A 196 4.22 16.01 5.09
N LEU A 197 3.54 15.11 5.81
CA LEU A 197 2.11 14.88 5.64
C LEU A 197 1.27 16.05 6.20
N ASP A 198 1.62 16.62 7.36
CA ASP A 198 0.94 17.78 7.94
C ASP A 198 0.97 19.01 6.99
N GLU A 199 2.09 19.23 6.31
CA GLU A 199 2.27 20.25 5.25
C GLU A 199 1.27 20.13 4.08
N SER A 200 0.71 18.93 3.87
CA SER A 200 -0.34 18.67 2.87
C SER A 200 -1.75 19.04 3.34
N SER A 201 -1.92 19.28 4.65
CA SER A 201 -3.21 19.45 5.33
C SER A 201 -4.18 18.27 5.15
N LYS A 202 -3.64 17.07 4.89
CA LYS A 202 -4.38 15.79 4.85
C LYS A 202 -3.95 14.90 6.01
N LYS A 203 -4.82 13.94 6.36
CA LYS A 203 -4.57 12.95 7.42
C LYS A 203 -3.92 11.65 6.93
N GLN A 204 -3.77 11.51 5.62
CA GLN A 204 -3.40 10.28 4.93
C GLN A 204 -2.69 10.65 3.63
N ALA A 205 -1.74 9.82 3.18
CA ALA A 205 -1.19 9.91 1.84
C ALA A 205 -1.81 8.83 0.94
N ASP A 206 -1.85 9.07 -0.36
CA ASP A 206 -2.21 8.04 -1.33
C ASP A 206 -0.93 7.26 -1.71
N PHE A 207 0.18 7.98 -1.86
CA PHE A 207 1.47 7.46 -2.33
C PHE A 207 2.64 7.93 -1.46
N LEU A 208 3.63 7.06 -1.30
CA LEU A 208 4.87 7.34 -0.56
C LEU A 208 6.08 6.75 -1.31
N LYS A 209 6.89 7.59 -1.95
CA LYS A 209 8.23 7.24 -2.46
C LYS A 209 9.27 7.45 -1.38
N ILE A 210 10.17 6.49 -1.19
CA ILE A 210 11.23 6.49 -0.19
C ILE A 210 12.54 6.01 -0.80
N ASP A 211 13.54 6.88 -0.69
CA ASP A 211 14.87 6.69 -1.27
C ASP A 211 15.88 7.48 -0.42
N ILE A 212 16.30 6.90 0.73
CA ILE A 212 16.94 7.68 1.82
C ILE A 212 18.08 6.93 2.53
N GLU A 213 18.85 6.13 1.78
CA GLU A 213 20.21 5.70 2.17
C GLU A 213 20.29 4.99 3.54
N GLY A 214 19.30 4.15 3.86
CA GLY A 214 19.20 3.38 5.09
C GLY A 214 18.27 3.97 6.17
N ALA A 215 17.79 5.21 6.02
CA ALA A 215 16.84 5.81 6.95
C ALA A 215 15.45 5.14 6.94
N GLU A 216 15.12 4.36 5.91
CA GLU A 216 13.91 3.55 5.83
C GLU A 216 13.77 2.56 7.00
N HIS A 217 14.88 2.01 7.50
CA HIS A 217 14.91 0.99 8.55
C HIS A 217 14.39 1.47 9.91
N TYR A 218 14.38 2.79 10.14
CA TYR A 218 13.92 3.39 11.40
C TYR A 218 12.88 4.50 11.24
N ALA A 219 12.78 5.17 10.09
CA ALA A 219 11.78 6.21 9.87
C ALA A 219 10.41 5.67 9.40
N LEU A 220 10.38 4.58 8.62
CA LEU A 220 9.15 4.14 7.94
C LEU A 220 8.12 3.54 8.88
N ILE A 221 8.50 2.53 9.67
CA ILE A 221 7.55 1.78 10.52
C ILE A 221 6.88 2.66 11.59
N PRO A 222 7.57 3.60 12.28
CA PRO A 222 6.90 4.54 13.18
C PRO A 222 5.89 5.46 12.48
N PHE A 223 6.13 5.83 11.22
CA PHE A 223 5.18 6.62 10.43
C PHE A 223 3.93 5.81 10.08
N LEU A 224 4.09 4.62 9.48
CA LEU A 224 2.96 3.77 9.04
C LEU A 224 2.09 3.26 10.19
N LYS A 225 2.63 3.15 11.41
CA LYS A 225 1.83 2.81 12.61
C LYS A 225 0.79 3.87 12.97
N ASN A 226 0.97 5.11 12.52
CA ASN A 226 0.13 6.26 12.92
C ASN A 226 -0.54 6.95 11.72
N ASN A 227 -0.15 6.62 10.49
CA ASN A 227 -0.58 7.31 9.27
C ASN A 227 -0.90 6.28 8.18
N PHE A 228 -1.94 6.55 7.40
CA PHE A 228 -2.36 5.67 6.31
C PHE A 228 -1.69 6.05 4.98
N VAL A 229 -1.33 5.04 4.19
CA VAL A 229 -0.79 5.13 2.83
C VAL A 229 -1.40 4.02 1.98
N CYS A 230 -1.84 4.30 0.74
CA CYS A 230 -2.32 3.25 -0.16
C CYS A 230 -1.17 2.49 -0.84
N GLN A 231 -0.21 3.19 -1.46
CA GLN A 231 0.93 2.56 -2.14
C GLN A 231 2.28 3.12 -1.65
N ILE A 232 3.26 2.24 -1.49
CA ILE A 232 4.63 2.57 -1.07
C ILE A 232 5.60 2.10 -2.15
N PHE A 233 6.53 2.98 -2.54
CA PHE A 233 7.63 2.71 -3.45
C PHE A 233 8.91 2.97 -2.67
N LEU A 234 9.71 1.93 -2.44
CA LEU A 234 10.74 1.94 -1.41
C LEU A 234 11.98 1.22 -1.91
N GLU A 235 13.11 1.92 -1.95
CA GLU A 235 14.40 1.22 -1.98
C GLU A 235 14.80 0.84 -0.54
N ILE A 236 15.18 -0.43 -0.34
CA ILE A 236 15.71 -0.90 0.95
C ILE A 236 17.19 -1.25 0.81
N HIS A 237 18.01 -0.66 1.67
CA HIS A 237 19.45 -0.85 1.73
C HIS A 237 19.86 -2.00 2.66
N TYR A 238 21.13 -2.40 2.52
CA TYR A 238 21.88 -3.31 3.40
C TYR A 238 21.55 -4.81 3.26
N THR A 239 21.75 -5.58 4.35
CA THR A 239 21.81 -7.05 4.32
C THR A 239 20.44 -7.73 4.14
N PRO A 240 20.40 -8.98 3.66
CA PRO A 240 19.15 -9.75 3.54
C PRO A 240 18.36 -9.85 4.85
N THR A 241 19.04 -9.94 5.99
CA THR A 241 18.41 -9.95 7.32
C THR A 241 17.72 -8.62 7.64
N GLN A 242 18.35 -7.48 7.31
CA GLN A 242 17.76 -6.16 7.52
C GLN A 242 16.60 -5.90 6.58
N GLN A 243 16.75 -6.24 5.28
CA GLN A 243 15.67 -6.11 4.31
C GLN A 243 14.46 -6.97 4.72
N MET A 244 14.66 -8.26 5.01
CA MET A 244 13.60 -9.17 5.47
C MET A 244 12.90 -8.65 6.73
N LYS A 245 13.62 -8.06 7.68
CA LYS A 245 13.01 -7.44 8.87
C LYS A 245 12.05 -6.32 8.49
N LEU A 246 12.48 -5.39 7.63
CA LEU A 246 11.64 -4.27 7.20
C LEU A 246 10.44 -4.76 6.36
N MET A 247 10.65 -5.69 5.43
CA MET A 247 9.57 -6.36 4.67
C MET A 247 8.53 -7.00 5.59
N SER A 248 8.97 -7.73 6.62
CA SER A 248 8.09 -8.37 7.61
C SER A 248 7.27 -7.33 8.38
N GLN A 249 7.88 -6.21 8.76
CA GLN A 249 7.19 -5.13 9.47
C GLN A 249 6.18 -4.40 8.58
N ILE A 250 6.49 -4.19 7.30
CA ILE A 250 5.56 -3.65 6.28
C ILE A 250 4.37 -4.62 6.09
N ALA A 251 4.64 -5.91 5.95
CA ALA A 251 3.60 -6.93 5.78
C ALA A 251 2.66 -7.05 6.99
N ASN A 252 3.19 -6.93 8.21
CA ASN A 252 2.40 -6.87 9.45
C ASN A 252 1.49 -5.62 9.54
N LEU A 253 1.74 -4.57 8.75
CA LEU A 253 0.91 -3.37 8.66
C LEU A 253 -0.12 -3.41 7.52
N GLY A 254 -0.38 -4.60 6.96
CA GLY A 254 -1.42 -4.81 5.94
C GLY A 254 -0.98 -4.47 4.51
N PHE A 255 0.33 -4.36 4.25
CA PHE A 255 0.87 -4.12 2.91
C PHE A 255 1.30 -5.42 2.23
N ARG A 256 1.10 -5.52 0.91
CA ARG A 256 1.46 -6.69 0.10
C ARG A 256 2.37 -6.28 -1.04
N LEU A 257 3.43 -7.06 -1.24
CA LEU A 257 4.39 -6.85 -2.31
C LEU A 257 3.74 -7.13 -3.67
N PHE A 258 3.75 -6.16 -4.59
CA PHE A 258 3.27 -6.37 -5.97
C PHE A 258 4.38 -6.27 -7.02
N ASN A 259 5.55 -5.71 -6.68
CA ASN A 259 6.73 -5.68 -7.53
C ASN A 259 8.02 -5.50 -6.72
N PHE A 260 9.14 -5.99 -7.24
CA PHE A 260 10.49 -5.67 -6.77
C PHE A 260 11.48 -5.61 -7.95
N GLU A 261 12.51 -4.77 -7.86
CA GLU A 261 13.58 -4.65 -8.88
C GLU A 261 14.94 -4.48 -8.15
N PRO A 262 15.83 -5.50 -8.16
CA PRO A 262 17.16 -5.35 -7.58
C PRO A 262 17.98 -4.26 -8.29
N ASN A 263 18.59 -3.34 -7.53
CA ASN A 263 19.30 -2.22 -8.13
C ASN A 263 20.64 -2.72 -8.75
N PRO A 264 20.86 -2.56 -10.08
CA PRO A 264 22.08 -3.05 -10.73
C PRO A 264 23.33 -2.24 -10.35
N LEU A 265 23.17 -1.03 -9.82
CA LEU A 265 24.26 -0.16 -9.36
C LEU A 265 24.57 -0.34 -7.87
N CYS A 266 23.60 -0.81 -7.08
CA CYS A 266 23.78 -1.15 -5.66
C CYS A 266 23.44 -2.64 -5.37
N PRO A 267 24.44 -3.54 -5.28
CA PRO A 267 24.21 -4.96 -4.95
C PRO A 267 23.63 -5.24 -3.55
N GLN A 268 23.45 -4.20 -2.72
CA GLN A 268 22.82 -4.28 -1.41
C GLN A 268 21.51 -3.48 -1.33
N CYS A 269 21.00 -3.02 -2.47
CA CYS A 269 19.75 -2.28 -2.57
C CYS A 269 18.77 -3.03 -3.48
N CYS A 270 17.49 -2.90 -3.20
CA CYS A 270 16.43 -3.41 -4.04
C CYS A 270 15.22 -2.49 -3.91
N GLU A 271 14.60 -2.21 -5.04
CA GLU A 271 13.34 -1.50 -5.14
C GLU A 271 12.20 -2.43 -4.78
N TYR A 272 11.22 -1.93 -4.05
CA TYR A 272 10.02 -2.64 -3.67
C TYR A 272 8.78 -1.76 -3.87
N SER A 273 7.69 -2.38 -4.32
CA SER A 273 6.41 -1.71 -4.54
C SER A 273 5.32 -2.47 -3.79
N TYR A 274 4.70 -1.79 -2.82
CA TYR A 274 3.69 -2.35 -1.92
C TYR A 274 2.36 -1.63 -2.09
N ILE A 275 1.27 -2.37 -1.90
CA ILE A 275 -0.08 -1.83 -1.78
C ILE A 275 -0.72 -2.28 -0.48
N ASN A 276 -1.42 -1.37 0.20
CA ASN A 276 -2.23 -1.70 1.38
C ASN A 276 -3.45 -2.52 0.96
N GLU A 277 -3.78 -3.58 1.71
CA GLU A 277 -4.95 -4.43 1.46
C GLU A 277 -6.26 -3.62 1.39
N LEU A 278 -6.37 -2.53 2.15
CA LEU A 278 -7.55 -1.66 2.13
C LEU A 278 -7.69 -0.80 0.86
N CYS A 279 -6.67 -0.76 0.00
CA CYS A 279 -6.71 -0.07 -1.29
C CYS A 279 -6.68 -1.02 -2.49
N MET A 280 -6.66 -2.35 -2.28
CA MET A 280 -6.54 -3.30 -3.39
C MET A 280 -7.69 -3.17 -4.40
N ASP A 281 -8.94 -3.16 -3.93
CA ASP A 281 -10.12 -3.02 -4.78
C ASP A 281 -10.10 -1.71 -5.60
N GLU A 282 -9.61 -0.61 -5.00
CA GLU A 282 -9.51 0.70 -5.67
C GLU A 282 -8.53 0.69 -6.85
N TYR A 283 -7.44 -0.08 -6.76
CA TYR A 283 -6.44 -0.20 -7.83
C TYR A 283 -6.61 -1.48 -8.68
N ASN A 284 -7.74 -2.19 -8.53
CA ASN A 284 -8.04 -3.49 -9.16
C ASN A 284 -7.01 -4.60 -8.87
N VAL A 285 -6.35 -4.56 -7.71
CA VAL A 285 -5.33 -5.53 -7.32
C VAL A 285 -5.96 -6.80 -6.76
N VAL A 286 -5.43 -7.95 -7.17
CA VAL A 286 -5.83 -9.27 -6.65
C VAL A 286 -4.76 -9.80 -5.68
N LEU A 287 -5.14 -10.05 -4.42
CA LEU A 287 -4.29 -10.81 -3.50
C LEU A 287 -4.08 -12.25 -4.03
N LEU A 288 -2.82 -12.63 -4.22
CA LEU A 288 -2.44 -14.00 -4.62
C LEU A 288 -2.26 -14.87 -3.37
N SER A 289 -1.32 -14.49 -2.51
CA SER A 289 -1.03 -15.21 -1.28
C SER A 289 -0.07 -14.41 -0.40
N TYR A 290 -0.19 -14.53 0.91
CA TYR A 290 0.83 -14.07 1.86
C TYR A 290 2.11 -14.92 1.70
N ARG A 291 3.24 -14.29 1.37
CA ARG A 291 4.54 -14.95 1.10
C ARG A 291 5.73 -14.31 1.81
N VAL A 292 5.56 -13.10 2.36
CA VAL A 292 6.49 -12.50 3.31
C VAL A 292 6.23 -13.13 4.70
N PRO A 293 7.23 -13.74 5.37
CA PRO A 293 7.13 -14.12 6.78
C PRO A 293 6.70 -12.93 7.67
N LEU A 294 5.77 -13.16 8.59
CA LEU A 294 5.34 -12.13 9.55
C LEU A 294 6.15 -12.19 10.85
N ASP A 295 6.51 -13.41 11.29
CA ASP A 295 7.28 -13.67 12.49
C ASP A 295 8.79 -13.67 12.18
N PHE A 296 9.36 -12.47 12.04
CA PHE A 296 10.80 -12.27 11.88
C PHE A 296 11.36 -11.53 13.11
N PHE A 297 11.83 -12.32 14.09
CA PHE A 297 12.36 -11.88 15.37
C PHE A 297 13.67 -12.61 15.69
#